data_AF-A0A6I4MU54-F1
#
_entry.id   AF-A0A6I4MU54-F1
#
_cell.length_a   1.000
_cell.length_b   1.000
_cell.length_c   1.000
_cell.angle_alpha   90.00
_cell.angle_beta   90.00
_cell.angle_gamma   90.00
#
_symmetry.space_group_name_H-M   'P 1'
#
loop_
_entity.id
_entity.type
_entity.pdbx_description
1 polymer ?
#
loop_
_entity_poly.entity_id
_entity_poly.type
_entity_poly.pdbx_seq_one_letter_code
_entity_poly.pdbx_strand_id
1 'polypeptide(L)'
;QTFADLTDGPVAHLPSGHFAANAAWLTCAAITHNLLRAAGCLASAFHARARGATLRRHLVQVPARLARHGRSHLTLHLPEHWPWAPAWLSAFQAVHPPPAAAA
;
A
#
# COMPACT_ATOMS: atom_id res chain seq x y z
N GLN A 1 5.94 14.43 9.84
CA GLN A 1 5.53 13.02 9.67
C GLN A 1 6.48 12.28 8.72
N THR A 2 6.75 12.81 7.52
CA THR A 2 7.59 12.18 6.47
C THR A 2 8.97 11.73 6.92
N PHE A 3 9.79 12.60 7.54
CA PHE A 3 11.15 12.23 7.96
C PHE A 3 11.15 11.02 8.90
N ALA A 4 10.29 11.05 9.92
CA ALA A 4 10.18 9.95 10.86
C ALA A 4 9.64 8.66 10.21
N ASP A 5 8.72 8.73 9.23
CA ASP A 5 8.26 7.52 8.51
C ASP A 5 9.36 6.88 7.63
N LEU A 6 10.30 7.69 7.14
CA LEU A 6 11.45 7.22 6.38
C LEU A 6 12.48 6.58 7.31
N THR A 7 12.82 7.26 8.41
CA THR A 7 13.80 6.78 9.40
C THR A 7 13.30 5.54 10.15
N ASP A 8 11.99 5.44 10.44
CA ASP A 8 11.35 4.25 11.04
C ASP A 8 11.11 3.12 10.01
N GLY A 9 11.74 3.19 8.83
CA GLY A 9 11.49 2.25 7.74
C GLY A 9 12.64 2.19 6.73
N PRO A 10 12.45 2.67 5.50
CA PRO A 10 13.35 2.38 4.39
C PRO A 10 14.76 2.94 4.57
N VAL A 11 14.99 4.02 5.34
CA VAL A 11 16.34 4.57 5.55
C VAL A 11 16.91 4.27 6.94
N ALA A 12 16.28 3.37 7.71
CA ALA A 12 16.83 2.89 8.98
C ALA A 12 18.21 2.23 8.77
N HIS A 13 18.32 1.42 7.72
CA HIS A 13 19.56 0.77 7.30
C HIS A 13 19.65 0.79 5.77
N LEU A 14 20.75 1.33 5.23
CA LEU A 14 20.97 1.33 3.79
C LEU A 14 21.35 -0.10 3.32
N PRO A 15 20.75 -0.60 2.24
CA PRO A 15 20.87 -2.00 1.84
C PRO A 15 22.20 -2.32 1.13
N SER A 16 23.01 -1.33 0.78
CA SER A 16 24.23 -1.51 -0.01
C SER A 16 25.38 -0.62 0.50
N GLY A 17 26.62 -1.06 0.28
CA GLY A 17 27.82 -0.23 0.44
C GLY A 17 28.05 0.76 -0.72
N HIS A 18 27.27 0.67 -1.81
CA HIS A 18 27.44 1.49 -3.00
C HIS A 18 26.53 2.73 -2.99
N PHE A 19 27.13 3.92 -3.15
CA PHE A 19 26.39 5.19 -3.07
C PHE A 19 25.27 5.30 -4.11
N ALA A 20 25.52 4.98 -5.39
CA ALA A 20 24.50 5.10 -6.42
C ALA A 20 23.34 4.10 -6.22
N ALA A 21 23.61 2.94 -5.62
CA ALA A 21 22.56 1.98 -5.30
C ALA A 21 21.65 2.51 -4.17
N ASN A 22 22.25 3.15 -3.16
CA ASN A 22 21.51 3.80 -2.08
C ASN A 22 20.74 5.04 -2.56
N ALA A 23 21.24 5.76 -3.57
CA ALA A 23 20.50 6.85 -4.21
C ALA A 23 19.22 6.34 -4.90
N ALA A 24 19.33 5.26 -5.69
CA ALA A 24 18.17 4.62 -6.31
C ALA A 24 17.18 4.10 -5.25
N TRP A 25 17.69 3.49 -4.17
CA TRP A 25 16.88 3.06 -3.03
C TRP A 25 16.10 4.22 -2.40
N LEU A 26 16.74 5.37 -2.18
CA LEU A 26 16.10 6.56 -1.64
C LEU A 26 15.00 7.08 -2.55
N THR A 27 15.21 7.07 -3.87
CA THR A 27 14.18 7.43 -4.85
C THR A 27 12.96 6.51 -4.75
N CYS A 28 13.18 5.19 -4.71
CA CYS A 28 12.10 4.22 -4.52
C CYS A 28 11.35 4.45 -3.21
N ALA A 29 12.07 4.67 -2.10
CA ALA A 29 11.49 4.95 -0.80
C ALA A 29 10.60 6.20 -0.80
N ALA A 30 11.03 7.27 -1.48
CA ALA A 30 10.27 8.50 -1.62
C ALA A 30 8.98 8.29 -2.44
N ILE A 31 9.05 7.55 -3.55
CA ILE A 31 7.88 7.19 -4.36
C ILE A 31 6.91 6.36 -3.53
N THR A 32 7.40 5.31 -2.84
CA THR A 32 6.56 4.47 -1.97
C THR A 32 5.91 5.29 -0.86
N HIS A 33 6.61 6.26 -0.26
CA HIS A 33 6.01 7.16 0.73
C HIS A 33 4.81 7.91 0.15
N ASN A 34 4.97 8.54 -1.01
CA ASN A 34 3.89 9.30 -1.66
C ASN A 34 2.69 8.40 -2.00
N LEU A 35 2.94 7.22 -2.55
CA LEU A 35 1.90 6.24 -2.87
C LEU A 35 1.16 5.77 -1.62
N LEU A 36 1.89 5.46 -0.54
CA LEU A 36 1.29 5.01 0.71
C LEU A 36 0.44 6.11 1.36
N ARG A 37 0.88 7.37 1.26
CA ARG A 37 0.11 8.54 1.73
C ARG A 37 -1.17 8.72 0.92
N ALA A 38 -1.11 8.61 -0.41
CA ALA A 38 -2.28 8.68 -1.28
C ALA A 38 -3.27 7.54 -0.97
N ALA A 39 -2.78 6.31 -0.84
CA ALA A 39 -3.59 5.16 -0.46
C ALA A 39 -4.28 5.35 0.90
N GLY A 40 -3.57 5.92 1.89
CA GLY A 40 -4.16 6.26 3.19
C GLY A 40 -5.32 7.25 3.09
N CYS A 41 -5.21 8.26 2.22
CA CYS A 41 -6.29 9.22 1.96
C CYS A 41 -7.51 8.56 1.31
N LEU A 42 -7.31 7.59 0.41
CA LEU A 42 -8.40 6.85 -0.23
C LEU A 42 -9.05 5.81 0.71
N ALA A 43 -8.30 5.29 1.68
CA ALA A 43 -8.77 4.24 2.57
C ALA A 43 -9.78 4.73 3.61
N SER A 44 -9.44 5.77 4.40
CA SER A 44 -10.38 6.43 5.33
C SER A 44 -9.77 7.69 5.94
N ALA A 45 -10.61 8.52 6.59
CA ALA A 45 -10.15 9.71 7.32
C ALA A 45 -9.13 9.40 8.44
N PHE A 46 -9.24 8.23 9.08
CA PHE A 46 -8.26 7.75 10.06
C PHE A 46 -6.91 7.45 9.38
N HIS A 47 -6.93 6.67 8.30
CA HIS A 47 -5.71 6.31 7.57
C HIS A 47 -5.05 7.52 6.90
N ALA A 48 -5.83 8.54 6.50
CA ALA A 48 -5.31 9.81 5.99
C ALA A 48 -4.37 10.52 6.98
N ARG A 49 -4.49 10.26 8.30
CA ARG A 49 -3.61 10.86 9.33
C ARG A 49 -2.64 9.86 9.96
N ALA A 50 -2.79 8.57 9.67
CA ALA A 50 -1.97 7.51 10.25
C ALA A 50 -0.49 7.58 9.84
N ARG A 51 0.38 6.99 10.68
CA ARG A 51 1.82 6.82 10.40
C ARG A 51 2.04 5.75 9.34
N GLY A 52 3.17 5.82 8.64
CA GLY A 52 3.52 4.87 7.59
C GLY A 52 3.52 3.41 8.08
N ALA A 53 3.99 3.17 9.31
CA ALA A 53 3.96 1.83 9.92
C ALA A 53 2.52 1.27 10.06
N THR A 54 1.57 2.11 10.48
CA THR A 54 0.16 1.74 10.59
C THR A 54 -0.43 1.44 9.21
N LEU A 55 -0.16 2.28 8.21
CA LEU A 55 -0.61 2.06 6.84
C LEU A 55 -0.07 0.75 6.25
N ARG A 56 1.22 0.45 6.46
CA ARG A 56 1.81 -0.83 6.06
C ARG A 56 1.09 -2.00 6.72
N ARG A 57 0.87 -1.94 8.03
CA ARG A 57 0.22 -3.03 8.77
C ARG A 57 -1.24 -3.25 8.36
N HIS A 58 -2.00 -2.18 8.14
CA HIS A 58 -3.45 -2.27 7.92
C HIS A 58 -3.83 -2.46 6.44
N LEU A 59 -3.04 -1.91 5.51
CA LEU A 59 -3.40 -1.84 4.10
C LEU A 59 -2.48 -2.67 3.19
N VAL A 60 -1.22 -2.91 3.57
CA VAL A 60 -0.22 -3.55 2.69
C VAL A 60 0.09 -4.98 3.13
N GLN A 61 0.47 -5.18 4.39
CA GLN A 61 0.83 -6.47 4.98
C GLN A 61 -0.43 -7.27 5.38
N VAL A 62 -1.46 -7.21 4.55
CA VAL A 62 -2.70 -7.97 4.75
C VAL A 62 -2.50 -9.37 4.18
N PRO A 63 -2.68 -10.45 4.97
CA PRO A 63 -2.56 -11.80 4.45
C PRO A 63 -3.65 -12.03 3.41
N ALA A 64 -3.27 -12.52 2.23
CA ALA A 64 -4.20 -12.76 1.16
C ALA A 64 -3.79 -13.98 0.32
N ARG A 65 -4.78 -14.71 -0.20
CA ARG A 65 -4.57 -15.84 -1.09
C ARG A 65 -5.12 -15.50 -2.47
N LEU A 66 -4.27 -15.60 -3.49
CA LEU A 66 -4.68 -15.47 -4.88
C LEU A 66 -5.17 -16.82 -5.39
N ALA A 67 -6.41 -16.85 -5.88
CA ALA A 67 -6.98 -17.97 -6.60
C ALA A 67 -7.26 -17.54 -8.05
N ARG A 68 -6.90 -18.37 -9.03
CA ARG A 68 -7.17 -18.10 -10.44
C ARG A 68 -8.10 -19.17 -10.99
N HIS A 69 -9.23 -18.75 -11.54
CA HIS A 69 -10.15 -19.63 -12.26
C HIS A 69 -10.05 -19.34 -13.76
N GLY A 70 -9.67 -20.35 -14.55
CA GLY A 70 -9.47 -20.20 -15.99
C GLY A 70 -8.36 -19.20 -16.35
N ARG A 71 -8.49 -18.52 -17.49
CA ARG A 71 -7.51 -17.53 -17.97
C ARG A 71 -7.82 -16.09 -17.58
N SER A 72 -9.07 -15.77 -17.23
CA SER A 72 -9.53 -14.39 -17.07
C SER A 72 -9.89 -13.99 -15.64
N HIS A 73 -10.18 -14.92 -14.73
CA HIS A 73 -10.69 -14.58 -13.41
C HIS A 73 -9.63 -14.80 -12.32
N LEU A 74 -9.16 -13.70 -11.73
CA LEU A 74 -8.30 -13.68 -10.55
C LEU A 74 -9.13 -13.23 -9.35
N THR A 75 -9.23 -14.09 -8.33
CA THR A 75 -9.93 -13.81 -7.08
C THR A 75 -8.91 -13.67 -5.96
N LEU A 76 -8.96 -12.56 -5.24
CA LEU A 76 -8.16 -12.32 -4.05
C LEU A 76 -8.98 -12.66 -2.80
N HIS A 77 -8.66 -13.77 -2.15
CA HIS A 77 -9.24 -14.12 -0.86
C HIS A 77 -8.51 -13.37 0.24
N LEU A 78 -9.25 -12.53 0.97
CA LEU A 78 -8.76 -11.78 2.12
C LEU A 78 -9.23 -12.47 3.41
N PRO A 79 -8.74 -12.07 4.59
CA PRO A 79 -9.16 -12.66 5.86
C PRO A 79 -10.67 -12.49 6.08
N GLU A 80 -11.27 -13.20 7.03
CA GLU A 80 -12.64 -12.89 7.44
C GLU A 80 -12.62 -12.01 8.69
N HIS A 81 -13.63 -11.15 8.81
CA HIS A 81 -13.88 -10.32 10.00
C HIS A 81 -12.69 -9.46 10.48
N TRP A 82 -11.77 -9.06 9.59
CA TRP A 82 -10.66 -8.20 10.00
C TRP A 82 -11.10 -6.72 10.09
N PRO A 83 -10.67 -5.95 11.12
CA PRO A 83 -11.21 -4.62 11.40
C PRO A 83 -11.04 -3.58 10.28
N TRP A 84 -10.04 -3.76 9.42
CA TRP A 84 -9.65 -2.79 8.39
C TRP A 84 -10.24 -3.11 7.01
N ALA A 85 -11.12 -4.12 6.91
CA ALA A 85 -11.70 -4.55 5.64
C ALA A 85 -12.41 -3.42 4.88
N PRO A 86 -13.24 -2.58 5.54
CA PRO A 86 -13.91 -1.49 4.83
C PRO A 86 -12.91 -0.51 4.22
N ALA A 87 -11.89 -0.12 4.98
CA ALA A 87 -10.89 0.86 4.52
C ALA A 87 -10.01 0.30 3.39
N TRP A 88 -9.63 -0.98 3.47
CA TRP A 88 -8.91 -1.65 2.39
C TRP A 88 -9.74 -1.69 1.11
N LEU A 89 -11.03 -2.05 1.22
CA LEU A 89 -11.94 -2.14 0.08
C LEU A 89 -12.19 -0.76 -0.55
N SER A 90 -12.34 0.30 0.26
CA SER A 90 -12.48 1.67 -0.26
C SER A 90 -11.28 2.09 -1.10
N ALA A 91 -10.05 1.83 -0.63
CA ALA A 91 -8.85 2.11 -1.41
C ALA A 91 -8.80 1.27 -2.70
N PHE A 92 -9.15 -0.01 -2.62
CA PHE A 92 -9.16 -0.91 -3.78
C PHE A 92 -10.16 -0.46 -4.85
N GLN A 93 -11.39 -0.16 -4.47
CA GLN A 93 -12.44 0.30 -5.39
C GLN A 93 -12.11 1.66 -6.02
N ALA A 94 -11.48 2.56 -5.28
CA ALA A 94 -11.07 3.87 -5.79
C ALA A 94 -10.01 3.76 -6.91
N VAL A 95 -9.11 2.76 -6.83
CA VAL A 95 -8.04 2.54 -7.82
C VAL A 95 -8.45 1.58 -8.92
N HIS A 96 -9.44 0.72 -8.67
CA HIS A 96 -10.01 -0.24 -9.62
C HIS A 96 -11.51 0.03 -9.86
N PRO A 97 -11.86 1.20 -10.42
CA PRO A 97 -13.24 1.46 -10.78
C PRO A 97 -13.72 0.42 -11.81
N PRO A 98 -14.99 -0.01 -11.77
CA PRO A 98 -15.53 -0.87 -12.80
C PRO A 98 -15.38 -0.20 -14.17
N PRO A 99 -15.16 -0.97 -15.25
CA PRO A 99 -15.08 -0.41 -16.60
C PRO A 99 -16.34 0.43 -16.86
N ALA A 100 -16.15 1.65 -17.35
CA ALA A 100 -17.26 2.52 -17.68
C ALA A 100 -18.21 1.78 -18.63
N ALA A 101 -19.50 1.75 -18.29
CA ALA A 101 -20.50 1.15 -19.17
C ALA A 101 -20.44 1.86 -20.53
N ALA A 102 -20.31 1.09 -21.60
CA ALA A 102 -20.38 1.64 -22.95
C ALA A 102 -21.79 2.25 -23.14
N ALA A 103 -21.82 3.49 -23.63
CA ALA A 103 -23.05 4.22 -23.95
C ALA A 103 -23.77 3.63 -25.18
#